data_AF-A0A654ADZ6-F1
#
_entry.id   AF-A0A654ADZ6-F1
#
_cell.length_a   1.000
_cell.length_b   1.000
_cell.length_c   1.000
_cell.angle_alpha   90.00
_cell.angle_beta   90.00
_cell.angle_gamma   90.00
#
_symmetry.space_group_name_H-M   'P 1'
#
loop_
_entity.id
_entity.type
_entity.pdbx_description
1 polymer ?
#
loop_
_entity_poly.entity_id
_entity_poly.type
_entity_poly.pdbx_seq_one_letter_code
_entity_poly.pdbx_strand_id
1 'polypeptide(L)'
;MLLRLAGRLPAGSALFVAVAALPAWALTVAAAASWAVRFDEADLNQGYSWFGSSVLLFMIPGWIVGTAGLAVALYSLLASMRSLPIRVLQAVLLAAPMALILGALTLMPPMVGTLGAVVLLVVALRQGMPAASREVVPSRVISRRVVAPNRRVVGRAALILLLVGLACVVFAVTGSTWAPLATDSTNAMNLGLGYGALASIPLLVLAGKVLAPRLGPTTPWTVLLGCAAMGVQGVAQLLGAGHPLQWNGILIAATLMGFSIALPWGRLVTGGRFTRIAVVALMGLAASVVGLPLVMMSAFLAPLGSAALLAWAFWAGHAQQPRLTS
;
A
#
# COMPACT_ATOMS: atom_id res chain seq x y z
N MET A 1 9.49 -12.78 -23.12
CA MET A 1 10.46 -13.22 -24.16
C MET A 1 11.88 -13.42 -23.60
N LEU A 2 12.45 -12.46 -22.87
CA LEU A 2 13.79 -12.56 -22.27
C LEU A 2 14.02 -13.77 -21.34
N LEU A 3 13.03 -14.14 -20.53
CA LEU A 3 13.13 -15.31 -19.63
C LEU A 3 13.12 -16.67 -20.37
N ARG A 4 12.49 -16.72 -21.55
CA ARG A 4 12.52 -17.90 -22.44
C ARG A 4 13.88 -18.02 -23.13
N LEU A 5 14.43 -16.90 -23.61
CA LEU A 5 15.78 -16.84 -24.18
C LEU A 5 16.86 -17.23 -23.16
N ALA A 6 16.63 -17.00 -21.87
CA ALA A 6 17.49 -17.44 -20.78
C ALA A 6 17.25 -18.90 -20.32
N GLY A 7 16.38 -19.67 -20.99
CA GLY A 7 16.07 -21.07 -20.64
C GLY A 7 15.31 -21.27 -19.33
N ARG A 8 14.75 -20.21 -18.72
CA ARG A 8 14.13 -20.26 -17.38
C ARG A 8 12.62 -20.50 -17.38
N LEU A 9 11.97 -20.43 -18.54
CA LEU A 9 10.52 -20.58 -18.67
C LEU A 9 10.20 -21.56 -19.82
N PRO A 10 9.46 -22.66 -19.56
CA PRO A 10 9.00 -23.57 -20.60
C PRO A 10 8.15 -22.84 -21.65
N ALA A 11 8.24 -23.27 -22.91
CA ALA A 11 7.51 -22.65 -24.01
C ALA A 11 5.98 -22.65 -23.79
N GLY A 12 5.44 -23.74 -23.24
CA GLY A 12 4.01 -23.84 -22.92
C GLY A 12 3.54 -22.81 -21.90
N SER A 13 4.28 -22.62 -20.80
CA SER A 13 3.98 -21.61 -19.79
C SER A 13 4.03 -20.19 -20.36
N ALA A 14 5.00 -19.90 -21.23
CA ALA A 14 5.14 -18.60 -21.87
C ALA A 14 3.97 -18.31 -22.84
N LEU A 15 3.54 -19.31 -23.61
CA LEU A 15 2.38 -19.19 -24.49
C LEU A 15 1.09 -18.99 -23.69
N PHE A 16 0.89 -19.75 -22.61
CA PHE A 16 -0.28 -19.61 -21.74
C PHE A 16 -0.38 -18.19 -21.16
N VAL A 17 0.73 -17.64 -20.66
CA VAL A 17 0.77 -16.26 -20.14
C VAL A 17 0.40 -15.25 -21.23
N ALA A 18 0.93 -15.41 -22.44
CA ALA A 18 0.62 -14.51 -23.55
C ALA A 18 -0.86 -14.57 -23.94
N VAL A 19 -1.43 -15.78 -24.03
CA VAL A 19 -2.85 -15.99 -24.34
C VAL A 19 -3.76 -15.48 -23.23
N ALA A 20 -3.41 -15.69 -21.96
CA ALA A 20 -4.17 -15.20 -20.80
C ALA A 20 -4.06 -13.68 -20.63
N ALA A 21 -2.96 -13.06 -21.08
CA ALA A 21 -2.80 -11.62 -21.00
C ALA A 21 -3.85 -10.89 -21.83
N LEU A 22 -4.13 -11.32 -23.07
CA LEU A 22 -5.09 -10.64 -23.96
C LEU A 22 -6.49 -10.42 -23.33
N PRO A 23 -7.20 -11.45 -22.83
CA PRO A 23 -8.48 -11.26 -22.17
C PRO A 23 -8.37 -10.48 -20.86
N ALA A 24 -7.29 -10.65 -20.08
CA ALA A 24 -7.08 -9.86 -18.87
C ALA A 24 -6.95 -8.35 -19.18
N TRP A 25 -6.23 -8.01 -20.25
CA TRP A 25 -6.08 -6.64 -20.72
C TRP A 25 -7.39 -6.08 -21.26
N ALA A 26 -8.12 -6.83 -22.09
CA ALA A 26 -9.41 -6.42 -22.61
C ALA A 26 -10.41 -6.12 -21.47
N LEU A 27 -10.46 -6.98 -20.44
CA LEU A 27 -11.30 -6.79 -19.26
C LEU A 27 -10.85 -5.59 -18.42
N THR A 28 -9.54 -5.34 -18.32
CA THR A 28 -9.01 -4.17 -17.61
C THR A 28 -9.39 -2.87 -18.32
N VAL A 29 -9.26 -2.82 -19.64
CA VAL A 29 -9.69 -1.68 -20.47
C VAL A 29 -11.20 -1.46 -20.37
N ALA A 30 -11.99 -2.53 -20.41
CA ALA A 30 -13.45 -2.45 -20.23
C ALA A 30 -13.82 -1.93 -18.83
N ALA A 31 -13.13 -2.37 -17.77
CA ALA A 31 -13.30 -1.84 -16.43
C ALA A 31 -12.95 -0.34 -16.35
N ALA A 32 -11.87 0.08 -17.02
CA ALA A 32 -11.47 1.50 -17.13
C ALA A 32 -12.56 2.36 -17.76
N ALA A 33 -13.05 1.92 -18.92
CA ALA A 33 -14.06 2.63 -19.69
C ALA A 33 -15.38 2.68 -18.94
N SER A 34 -15.78 1.57 -18.32
CA SER A 34 -16.96 1.48 -17.46
C SER A 34 -16.86 2.43 -16.27
N TRP A 35 -15.68 2.53 -15.65
CA TRP A 35 -15.44 3.46 -14.55
C TRP A 35 -15.52 4.91 -15.01
N ALA A 36 -14.90 5.25 -16.14
CA ALA A 36 -14.97 6.60 -16.71
C ALA A 36 -16.41 7.04 -17.01
N VAL A 37 -17.18 6.19 -17.69
CA VAL A 37 -18.61 6.45 -17.98
C VAL A 37 -19.40 6.68 -16.70
N ARG A 38 -19.11 5.93 -15.64
CA ARG A 38 -19.76 6.12 -14.34
C ARG A 38 -19.49 7.49 -13.73
N PHE A 39 -18.29 8.06 -13.92
CA PHE A 39 -18.00 9.42 -13.47
C PHE A 39 -18.79 10.44 -14.26
N ASP A 40 -18.80 10.31 -15.59
CA ASP A 40 -19.55 11.22 -16.47
C ASP A 40 -21.06 11.19 -16.12
N GLU A 41 -21.62 10.01 -15.87
CA GLU A 41 -23.03 9.84 -15.44
C GLU A 41 -23.31 10.50 -14.10
N ALA A 42 -22.39 10.38 -13.14
CA ALA A 42 -22.51 11.02 -11.83
C ALA A 42 -22.45 12.55 -11.94
N ASP A 43 -21.57 13.09 -12.78
CA ASP A 43 -21.43 14.53 -13.02
C ASP A 43 -22.66 15.11 -13.72
N LEU A 44 -23.30 14.34 -14.61
CA LEU A 44 -24.56 14.70 -15.26
C LEU A 44 -25.78 14.49 -14.36
N ASN A 45 -25.61 14.01 -13.13
CA ASN A 45 -26.67 13.65 -12.18
C ASN A 45 -27.72 12.71 -12.80
N GLN A 46 -27.25 11.77 -13.64
CA GLN A 46 -28.08 10.74 -14.26
C GLN A 46 -28.01 9.45 -13.44
N GLY A 47 -29.03 8.60 -13.59
CA GLY A 47 -28.93 7.22 -13.08
C GLY A 47 -27.79 6.47 -13.78
N TYR A 48 -27.14 5.55 -13.07
CA TYR A 48 -26.05 4.78 -13.66
C TYR A 48 -26.54 3.85 -14.77
N SER A 49 -25.90 3.88 -15.94
CA SER A 49 -26.20 2.92 -16.99
C SER A 49 -25.76 1.51 -16.59
N TRP A 50 -26.21 0.52 -17.35
CA TRP A 50 -25.73 -0.86 -17.21
C TRP A 50 -24.21 -0.94 -17.37
N PHE A 51 -23.65 -0.18 -18.32
CA PHE A 51 -22.21 -0.17 -18.55
C PHE A 51 -21.46 0.54 -17.42
N GLY A 52 -21.91 1.71 -16.96
CA GLY A 52 -21.33 2.42 -15.82
C GLY A 52 -21.35 1.60 -14.51
N SER A 53 -22.35 0.72 -14.36
CA SER A 53 -22.47 -0.18 -13.20
C SER A 53 -21.60 -1.45 -13.30
N SER A 54 -21.02 -1.74 -14.47
CA SER A 54 -20.35 -3.03 -14.76
C SER A 54 -18.85 -3.07 -14.38
N VAL A 55 -18.31 -2.07 -13.69
CA VAL A 55 -16.87 -1.98 -13.37
C VAL A 55 -16.36 -3.24 -12.69
N LEU A 56 -17.04 -3.68 -11.62
CA LEU A 56 -16.64 -4.87 -10.87
C LEU A 56 -16.80 -6.15 -11.70
N LEU A 57 -17.80 -6.20 -12.60
CA LEU A 57 -18.03 -7.33 -13.50
C LEU A 57 -16.89 -7.51 -14.50
N PHE A 58 -16.19 -6.44 -14.90
CA PHE A 58 -15.00 -6.54 -15.74
C PHE A 58 -13.72 -6.71 -14.89
N MET A 59 -13.62 -6.00 -13.77
CA MET A 59 -12.43 -6.01 -12.92
C MET A 59 -12.16 -7.37 -12.29
N ILE A 60 -13.18 -8.04 -11.73
CA ILE A 60 -13.00 -9.33 -11.03
C ILE A 60 -12.54 -10.43 -12.00
N PRO A 61 -13.19 -10.67 -13.15
CA PRO A 61 -12.71 -11.67 -14.10
C PRO A 61 -11.35 -11.29 -14.69
N GLY A 62 -11.09 -10.01 -14.97
CA GLY A 62 -9.78 -9.54 -15.45
C GLY A 62 -8.67 -9.87 -14.45
N TRP A 63 -8.94 -9.66 -13.16
CA TRP A 63 -8.04 -10.01 -12.07
C TRP A 63 -7.82 -11.53 -11.95
N ILE A 64 -8.87 -12.34 -12.04
CA ILE A 64 -8.77 -13.81 -11.98
C ILE A 64 -7.92 -14.33 -13.15
N VAL A 65 -8.18 -13.87 -14.37
CA VAL A 65 -7.46 -14.30 -15.57
C VAL A 65 -6.00 -13.85 -15.52
N GLY A 66 -5.73 -12.61 -15.11
CA GLY A 66 -4.37 -12.11 -14.91
C GLY A 66 -3.62 -12.90 -13.84
N THR A 67 -4.29 -13.24 -12.74
CA THR A 67 -3.75 -14.07 -11.66
C THR A 67 -3.39 -15.46 -12.16
N ALA A 68 -4.29 -16.12 -12.88
CA ALA A 68 -4.05 -17.45 -13.44
C ALA A 68 -2.86 -17.44 -14.41
N GLY A 69 -2.78 -16.44 -15.29
CA GLY A 69 -1.65 -16.26 -16.21
C GLY A 69 -0.32 -16.16 -15.47
N LEU A 70 -0.22 -15.26 -14.48
CA LEU A 70 1.01 -15.06 -13.71
C LEU A 70 1.35 -16.24 -12.80
N ALA A 71 0.35 -16.91 -12.22
CA ALA A 71 0.56 -18.06 -11.35
C ALA A 71 1.26 -19.21 -12.08
N VAL A 72 0.88 -19.48 -13.34
CA VAL A 72 1.55 -20.48 -14.18
C VAL A 72 3.02 -20.13 -14.42
N ALA A 73 3.32 -18.86 -14.70
CA ALA A 73 4.71 -18.42 -14.89
C ALA A 73 5.54 -18.54 -13.60
N LEU A 74 4.99 -18.08 -12.48
CA LEU A 74 5.63 -18.13 -11.17
C LEU A 74 5.81 -19.57 -10.69
N TYR A 75 4.84 -20.45 -10.95
CA TYR A 75 4.95 -21.87 -10.65
C TYR A 75 6.13 -22.53 -11.39
N SER A 76 6.32 -22.23 -12.67
CA SER A 76 7.47 -22.70 -13.44
C SER A 76 8.81 -22.18 -12.90
N LEU A 77 8.84 -20.93 -12.41
CA LEU A 77 10.05 -20.33 -11.83
C LEU A 77 10.37 -20.86 -10.43
N LEU A 78 9.35 -21.31 -9.68
CA LEU A 78 9.48 -21.90 -8.36
C LEU A 78 9.71 -23.43 -8.42
N ALA A 79 9.87 -24.00 -9.61
CA ALA A 79 9.93 -25.45 -9.81
C ALA A 79 11.07 -26.16 -9.04
N SER A 80 12.16 -25.44 -8.75
CA SER A 80 13.31 -25.96 -7.99
C SER A 80 13.12 -25.99 -6.48
N MET A 81 11.99 -25.51 -5.95
CA MET A 81 11.80 -25.29 -4.51
C MET A 81 10.49 -25.93 -4.00
N ARG A 82 10.61 -26.69 -2.89
CA ARG A 82 9.51 -27.18 -2.01
C ARG A 82 8.47 -28.15 -2.62
N SER A 83 7.59 -28.66 -1.77
CA SER A 83 6.47 -29.55 -2.11
C SER A 83 5.42 -28.84 -2.99
N LEU A 84 4.73 -29.63 -3.82
CA LEU A 84 3.72 -29.18 -4.79
C LEU A 84 2.66 -28.22 -4.20
N PRO A 85 1.99 -28.51 -3.05
CA PRO A 85 0.95 -27.63 -2.52
C PRO A 85 1.49 -26.27 -2.07
N ILE A 86 2.69 -26.24 -1.48
CA ILE A 86 3.32 -24.98 -1.04
C ILE A 86 3.68 -24.12 -2.25
N ARG A 87 4.16 -24.76 -3.33
CA ARG A 87 4.53 -24.07 -4.57
C ARG A 87 3.34 -23.41 -5.25
N VAL A 88 2.22 -24.12 -5.35
CA VAL A 88 0.97 -23.57 -5.91
C VAL A 88 0.47 -22.41 -5.07
N LEU A 89 0.40 -22.59 -3.74
CA LEU A 89 -0.04 -21.54 -2.84
C LEU A 89 0.84 -20.28 -2.95
N GLN A 90 2.17 -20.44 -2.98
CA GLN A 90 3.10 -19.32 -3.16
C GLN A 90 2.94 -18.65 -4.53
N ALA A 91 2.78 -19.42 -5.60
CA ALA A 91 2.57 -18.87 -6.94
C ALA A 91 1.29 -18.04 -7.01
N VAL A 92 0.17 -18.52 -6.46
CA VAL A 92 -1.11 -17.80 -6.42
C VAL A 92 -1.02 -16.55 -5.53
N LEU A 93 -0.45 -16.68 -4.33
CA LEU A 93 -0.28 -15.56 -3.40
C LEU A 93 0.61 -14.45 -3.93
N LEU A 94 1.53 -14.75 -4.85
CA LEU A 94 2.35 -13.75 -5.55
C LEU A 94 1.66 -13.23 -6.81
N ALA A 95 0.99 -14.10 -7.57
CA ALA A 95 0.34 -13.77 -8.82
C ALA A 95 -0.86 -12.84 -8.64
N ALA A 96 -1.70 -13.10 -7.64
CA ALA A 96 -2.91 -12.32 -7.39
C ALA A 96 -2.60 -10.82 -7.15
N PRO A 97 -1.67 -10.48 -6.24
CA PRO A 97 -1.24 -9.09 -6.10
C PRO A 97 -0.59 -8.55 -7.38
N MET A 98 0.27 -9.31 -8.06
CA MET A 98 0.95 -8.84 -9.28
C MET A 98 -0.01 -8.54 -10.45
N ALA A 99 -1.07 -9.35 -10.61
CA ALA A 99 -2.09 -9.12 -11.64
C ALA A 99 -2.83 -7.81 -11.39
N LEU A 100 -3.14 -7.55 -10.12
CA LEU A 100 -3.82 -6.34 -9.69
C LEU A 100 -2.93 -5.09 -9.85
N ILE A 101 -1.63 -5.19 -9.56
CA ILE A 101 -0.64 -4.14 -9.91
C ILE A 101 -0.67 -3.88 -11.41
N LEU A 102 -0.52 -4.93 -12.23
CA LEU A 102 -0.43 -4.76 -13.67
C LEU A 102 -1.70 -4.10 -14.21
N GLY A 103 -2.88 -4.53 -13.74
CA GLY A 103 -4.13 -3.85 -14.05
C GLY A 103 -4.10 -2.37 -13.66
N ALA A 104 -3.76 -2.05 -12.42
CA ALA A 104 -3.69 -0.66 -11.94
C ALA A 104 -2.70 0.20 -12.73
N LEU A 105 -1.52 -0.33 -13.07
CA LEU A 105 -0.50 0.35 -13.86
C LEU A 105 -0.98 0.68 -15.28
N THR A 106 -1.81 -0.17 -15.87
CA THR A 106 -2.38 0.09 -17.21
C THR A 106 -3.48 1.15 -17.19
N LEU A 107 -4.14 1.31 -16.04
CA LEU A 107 -5.20 2.30 -15.83
C LEU A 107 -4.64 3.68 -15.44
N MET A 108 -3.36 3.76 -15.05
CA MET A 108 -2.77 4.97 -14.50
C MET A 108 -1.52 5.38 -15.29
N PRO A 109 -1.67 6.19 -16.36
CA PRO A 109 -0.55 6.70 -17.17
C PRO A 109 0.64 7.27 -16.37
N PRO A 110 0.46 7.97 -15.23
CA PRO A 110 1.59 8.48 -14.44
C PRO A 110 2.43 7.40 -13.74
N MET A 111 1.90 6.18 -13.55
CA MET A 111 2.63 5.10 -12.88
C MET A 111 3.68 4.40 -13.77
N VAL A 112 3.75 4.73 -15.06
CA VAL A 112 4.87 4.31 -15.91
C VAL A 112 6.19 4.91 -15.41
N GLY A 113 6.15 6.12 -14.83
CA GLY A 113 7.32 6.76 -14.20
C GLY A 113 7.78 6.07 -12.92
N THR A 114 6.86 5.56 -12.09
CA THR A 114 7.20 4.80 -10.87
C THR A 114 7.71 3.40 -11.20
N LEU A 115 7.18 2.76 -12.26
CA LEU A 115 7.78 1.56 -12.86
C LEU A 115 9.20 1.82 -13.36
N GLY A 116 9.41 2.94 -14.07
CA GLY A 116 10.72 3.38 -14.52
C GLY A 116 11.69 3.56 -13.35
N ALA A 117 11.26 4.20 -12.26
CA ALA A 117 12.05 4.38 -11.06
C ALA A 117 12.36 3.06 -10.33
N VAL A 118 11.42 2.11 -10.28
CA VAL A 118 11.66 0.78 -9.70
C VAL A 118 12.60 -0.06 -10.56
N VAL A 119 12.46 0.00 -11.89
CA VAL A 119 13.38 -0.66 -12.83
C VAL A 119 14.76 -0.02 -12.74
N LEU A 120 14.87 1.31 -12.71
CA LEU A 120 16.12 2.04 -12.52
C LEU A 120 16.74 1.75 -11.15
N LEU A 121 15.95 1.62 -10.09
CA LEU A 121 16.44 1.22 -8.77
C LEU A 121 16.98 -0.21 -8.79
N VAL A 122 16.28 -1.15 -9.43
CA VAL A 122 16.74 -2.53 -9.59
C VAL A 122 17.99 -2.61 -10.48
N VAL A 123 18.09 -1.78 -11.52
CA VAL A 123 19.26 -1.70 -12.42
C VAL A 123 20.44 -1.01 -11.75
N ALA A 124 20.24 0.09 -11.02
CA ALA A 124 21.28 0.76 -10.24
C ALA A 124 21.82 -0.14 -9.11
N LEU A 125 20.94 -0.90 -8.45
CA LEU A 125 21.33 -1.93 -7.48
C LEU A 125 22.05 -3.13 -8.13
N ARG A 126 21.89 -3.35 -9.43
CA ARG A 126 22.64 -4.34 -10.22
C ARG A 126 23.98 -3.83 -10.72
N GLN A 127 24.09 -2.55 -11.05
CA GLN A 127 25.29 -1.95 -11.64
C GLN A 127 26.31 -1.48 -10.59
N GLY A 128 25.88 -1.24 -9.34
CA GLY A 128 26.73 -0.73 -8.27
C GLY A 128 27.52 -1.75 -7.44
N MET A 129 27.72 -3.00 -7.88
CA MET A 129 28.51 -3.97 -7.09
C MET A 129 29.83 -4.37 -7.77
N PRO A 130 30.98 -3.93 -7.24
CA PRO A 130 32.23 -4.65 -7.33
C PRO A 130 32.14 -5.96 -6.53
N ALA A 131 32.75 -7.02 -7.04
CA ALA A 131 32.96 -8.27 -6.32
C ALA A 131 33.92 -8.00 -5.14
N ALA A 132 33.38 -7.85 -3.93
CA ALA A 132 34.20 -7.70 -2.73
C ALA A 132 33.85 -8.79 -1.72
N SER A 133 34.74 -9.78 -1.64
CA SER A 133 34.97 -10.62 -0.46
C SER A 133 35.06 -9.70 0.76
N ARG A 134 34.14 -9.84 1.72
CA ARG A 134 34.15 -9.05 2.95
C ARG A 134 34.38 -9.97 4.13
N GLU A 135 35.60 -9.87 4.66
CA GLU A 135 35.99 -10.36 5.98
C GLU A 135 34.96 -9.96 7.03
N VAL A 136 34.56 -10.95 7.82
CA VAL A 136 33.60 -10.82 8.91
C VAL A 136 34.33 -10.22 10.11
N VAL A 137 34.28 -8.90 10.25
CA VAL A 137 34.64 -8.25 11.52
C VAL A 137 33.43 -8.38 12.46
N PRO A 138 33.60 -8.94 13.68
CA PRO A 138 32.49 -9.11 14.62
C PRO A 138 32.04 -7.73 15.15
N SER A 139 30.94 -7.22 14.59
CA SER A 139 30.28 -6.03 15.11
C SER A 139 29.66 -6.35 16.47
N ARG A 140 30.16 -5.75 17.55
CA ARG A 140 29.49 -5.75 18.86
C ARG A 140 28.05 -5.25 18.67
N VAL A 141 27.08 -6.16 18.80
CA VAL A 141 25.66 -5.83 18.75
C VAL A 141 25.35 -5.06 20.04
N ILE A 142 25.33 -3.74 19.97
CA ILE A 142 24.75 -2.91 21.02
C ILE A 142 23.27 -3.27 21.05
N SER A 143 22.88 -4.09 22.03
CA SER A 143 21.49 -4.44 22.28
C SER A 143 20.74 -3.16 22.62
N ARG A 144 20.09 -2.57 21.61
CA ARG A 144 19.27 -1.38 21.78
C ARG A 144 18.07 -1.77 22.63
N ARG A 145 18.14 -1.51 23.93
CA ARG A 145 17.05 -1.78 24.88
C ARG A 145 15.84 -0.95 24.44
N VAL A 146 14.85 -1.61 23.84
CA VAL A 146 13.60 -0.96 23.42
C VAL A 146 12.81 -0.65 24.68
N VAL A 147 12.83 0.62 25.09
CA VAL A 147 12.03 1.10 26.22
C VAL A 147 10.55 0.96 25.84
N ALA A 148 9.80 0.19 26.65
CA ALA A 148 8.38 0.00 26.42
C ALA A 148 7.65 1.36 26.46
N PRO A 149 6.75 1.65 25.50
CA PRO A 149 6.07 2.94 25.47
C PRO A 149 5.17 3.13 26.69
N ASN A 150 5.20 4.33 27.28
CA ASN A 150 4.34 4.69 28.40
C ASN A 150 2.88 4.72 27.94
N ARG A 151 2.08 3.75 28.39
CA ARG A 151 0.69 3.55 27.97
C ARG A 151 -0.22 4.75 28.26
N ARG A 152 0.01 5.46 29.37
CA ARG A 152 -0.78 6.66 29.70
C ARG A 152 -0.53 7.79 28.70
N VAL A 153 0.72 7.95 28.28
CA VAL A 153 1.09 8.94 27.25
C VAL A 153 0.50 8.54 25.90
N VAL A 154 0.61 7.26 25.51
CA VAL A 154 -0.01 6.75 24.27
C VAL A 154 -1.53 6.93 24.29
N GLY A 155 -2.20 6.60 25.40
CA GLY A 155 -3.66 6.75 25.54
C GLY A 155 -4.11 8.20 25.45
N ARG A 156 -3.45 9.14 26.15
CA ARG A 156 -3.76 10.57 26.05
C ARG A 156 -3.54 11.11 24.63
N ALA A 157 -2.43 10.76 24.01
CA ALA A 157 -2.14 11.18 22.64
C ALA A 157 -3.16 10.59 21.65
N ALA A 158 -3.52 9.31 21.79
CA ALA A 158 -4.54 8.67 20.97
C ALA A 158 -5.92 9.33 21.13
N LEU A 159 -6.30 9.74 22.34
CA LEU A 159 -7.55 10.49 22.56
C LEU A 159 -7.53 11.86 21.87
N ILE A 160 -6.43 12.60 21.97
CA ILE A 160 -6.29 13.89 21.28
C ILE A 160 -6.38 13.70 19.76
N LEU A 161 -5.69 12.70 19.22
CA LEU A 161 -5.71 12.39 17.78
C LEU A 161 -7.08 11.91 17.30
N LEU A 162 -7.83 11.19 18.15
CA LEU A 162 -9.21 10.81 17.87
C LEU A 162 -10.10 12.05 17.70
N LEU A 163 -10.01 13.01 18.63
CA LEU A 163 -10.79 14.25 18.57
C LEU A 163 -10.41 15.10 17.36
N VAL A 164 -9.11 15.25 17.08
CA VAL A 164 -8.63 15.98 15.89
C VAL A 164 -9.11 15.30 14.61
N GLY A 165 -8.98 13.97 14.51
CA GLY A 165 -9.46 13.22 13.35
C GLY A 165 -10.97 13.35 13.14
N LEU A 166 -11.76 13.29 14.21
CA LEU A 166 -13.21 13.51 14.13
C LEU A 166 -13.55 14.93 13.68
N ALA A 167 -12.83 15.95 14.18
CA ALA A 167 -13.00 17.32 13.72
C ALA A 167 -12.68 17.47 12.23
N CYS A 168 -11.62 16.82 11.72
CA CYS A 168 -11.30 16.81 10.29
C CYS A 168 -12.38 16.12 9.46
N VAL A 169 -12.94 15.00 9.93
CA VAL A 169 -14.05 14.30 9.25
C VAL A 169 -15.31 15.15 9.21
N VAL A 170 -15.68 15.76 10.33
CA VAL A 170 -16.84 16.66 10.39
C VAL A 170 -16.62 17.85 9.46
N PHE A 171 -15.43 18.45 9.45
CA PHE A 171 -15.08 19.53 8.54
C PHE A 171 -15.16 19.09 7.07
N ALA A 172 -14.67 17.91 6.72
CA ALA A 172 -14.71 17.41 5.35
C ALA A 172 -16.15 17.26 4.83
N VAL A 173 -17.09 16.91 5.72
CA VAL A 173 -18.49 16.63 5.35
C VAL A 173 -19.37 17.87 5.43
N THR A 174 -19.18 18.73 6.44
CA THR A 174 -20.08 19.86 6.72
C THR A 174 -19.41 21.22 6.57
N GLY A 175 -18.10 21.29 6.35
CA GLY A 175 -17.33 22.53 6.39
C GLY A 175 -17.86 23.62 5.47
N SER A 176 -18.42 23.28 4.32
CA SER A 176 -18.96 24.24 3.36
C SER A 176 -20.20 24.99 3.85
N THR A 177 -20.89 24.52 4.90
CA THR A 177 -22.09 25.20 5.42
C THR A 177 -21.77 26.26 6.48
N TRP A 178 -20.56 26.25 7.04
CA TRP A 178 -20.23 27.10 8.19
C TRP A 178 -18.83 27.72 8.17
N ALA A 179 -17.88 27.18 7.40
CA ALA A 179 -16.52 27.68 7.34
C ALA A 179 -16.34 28.67 6.17
N PRO A 180 -15.98 29.95 6.43
CA PRO A 180 -15.80 30.95 5.37
C PRO A 180 -14.70 30.60 4.35
N LEU A 181 -13.74 29.78 4.78
CA LEU A 181 -12.61 29.31 3.97
C LEU A 181 -13.00 28.22 2.96
N ALA A 182 -14.17 27.60 3.13
CA ALA A 182 -14.67 26.51 2.29
C ALA A 182 -15.88 27.00 1.49
N THR A 183 -15.61 27.76 0.42
CA THR A 183 -16.63 28.36 -0.44
C THR A 183 -17.50 27.34 -1.18
N ASP A 184 -17.01 26.11 -1.35
CA ASP A 184 -17.75 24.98 -1.91
C ASP A 184 -17.49 23.67 -1.12
N SER A 185 -18.32 22.66 -1.35
CA SER A 185 -18.22 21.34 -0.69
C SER A 185 -16.93 20.60 -1.05
N THR A 186 -16.44 20.74 -2.28
CA THR A 186 -15.23 20.08 -2.76
C THR A 186 -13.98 20.59 -2.05
N ASN A 187 -13.86 21.91 -1.87
CA ASN A 187 -12.78 22.56 -1.15
C ASN A 187 -12.86 22.21 0.35
N ALA A 188 -14.06 22.22 0.96
CA ALA A 188 -14.26 21.75 2.32
C ALA A 188 -13.74 20.32 2.52
N MET A 189 -14.13 19.42 1.60
CA MET A 189 -13.73 18.02 1.61
C MET A 189 -12.22 17.87 1.48
N ASN A 190 -11.59 18.53 0.50
CA ASN A 190 -10.14 18.46 0.28
C ASN A 190 -9.34 18.99 1.47
N LEU A 191 -9.74 20.13 2.06
CA LEU A 191 -9.10 20.65 3.27
C LEU A 191 -9.24 19.66 4.43
N GLY A 192 -10.44 19.13 4.68
CA GLY A 192 -10.66 18.14 5.73
C GLY A 192 -9.86 16.86 5.53
N LEU A 193 -9.79 16.35 4.29
CA LEU A 193 -8.95 15.21 3.92
C LEU A 193 -7.46 15.51 4.10
N GLY A 194 -7.01 16.69 3.67
CA GLY A 194 -5.61 17.12 3.76
C GLY A 194 -5.13 17.24 5.19
N TYR A 195 -5.89 17.96 6.04
CA TYR A 195 -5.58 18.07 7.47
C TYR A 195 -5.69 16.72 8.19
N GLY A 196 -6.68 15.88 7.84
CA GLY A 196 -6.82 14.53 8.40
C GLY A 196 -5.63 13.62 8.07
N ALA A 197 -5.08 13.72 6.84
CA ALA A 197 -3.86 13.02 6.45
C ALA A 197 -2.67 13.49 7.30
N LEU A 198 -2.47 14.81 7.46
CA LEU A 198 -1.40 15.35 8.30
C LEU A 198 -1.54 14.95 9.78
N ALA A 199 -2.77 14.96 10.31
CA ALA A 199 -3.08 14.50 11.66
C ALA A 199 -2.79 13.00 11.87
N SER A 200 -2.76 12.20 10.79
CA SER A 200 -2.40 10.78 10.84
C SER A 200 -0.89 10.53 11.03
N ILE A 201 -0.03 11.51 10.79
CA ILE A 201 1.43 11.39 10.97
C ILE A 201 1.80 11.02 12.42
N PRO A 202 1.41 11.79 13.46
CA PRO A 202 1.69 11.43 14.84
C PRO A 202 1.06 10.08 15.24
N LEU A 203 -0.10 9.73 14.67
CA LEU A 203 -0.73 8.42 14.88
C LEU A 203 0.16 7.28 14.39
N LEU A 204 0.73 7.40 13.18
CA LEU A 204 1.67 6.41 12.62
C LEU A 204 2.95 6.30 13.44
N VAL A 205 3.46 7.41 13.96
CA VAL A 205 4.63 7.40 14.85
C VAL A 205 4.32 6.64 16.15
N LEU A 206 3.15 6.87 16.76
CA LEU A 206 2.72 6.16 17.96
C LEU A 206 2.50 4.67 17.69
N ALA A 207 1.79 4.33 16.63
CA ALA A 207 1.57 2.94 16.21
C ALA A 207 2.91 2.25 15.94
N GLY A 208 3.84 2.93 15.28
CA GLY A 208 5.22 2.48 15.07
C GLY A 208 5.94 2.15 16.36
N LYS A 209 5.90 3.03 17.36
CA LYS A 209 6.50 2.78 18.68
C LYS A 209 5.88 1.58 19.39
N VAL A 210 4.56 1.41 19.29
CA VAL A 210 3.82 0.27 19.87
C VAL A 210 4.17 -1.05 19.17
N LEU A 211 4.32 -1.02 17.85
CA LEU A 211 4.58 -2.20 17.02
C LEU A 211 6.07 -2.53 16.85
N ALA A 212 6.98 -1.61 17.17
CA ALA A 212 8.43 -1.79 17.03
C ALA A 212 8.97 -3.09 17.67
N PRO A 213 8.54 -3.51 18.87
CA PRO A 213 8.99 -4.77 19.46
C PRO A 213 8.61 -6.01 18.62
N ARG A 214 7.52 -5.94 17.84
CA ARG A 214 7.00 -7.07 17.05
C ARG A 214 7.51 -7.07 15.61
N LEU A 215 7.62 -5.90 15.01
CA LEU A 215 8.02 -5.72 13.61
C LEU A 215 9.54 -5.65 13.43
N GLY A 216 10.28 -5.31 14.49
CA GLY A 216 11.75 -5.38 14.53
C GLY A 216 12.43 -4.19 13.84
N PRO A 217 13.64 -4.38 13.27
CA PRO A 217 14.48 -3.27 12.82
C PRO A 217 13.95 -2.53 11.58
N THR A 218 12.94 -3.06 10.88
CA THR A 218 12.32 -2.43 9.71
C THR A 218 11.23 -1.42 10.07
N THR A 219 10.77 -1.39 11.32
CA THR A 219 9.74 -0.45 11.79
C THR A 219 10.03 1.02 11.52
N PRO A 220 11.22 1.58 11.80
CA PRO A 220 11.46 3.01 11.55
C PRO A 220 11.28 3.38 10.08
N TRP A 221 11.72 2.53 9.16
CA TRP A 221 11.54 2.73 7.72
C TRP A 221 10.08 2.63 7.29
N THR A 222 9.34 1.68 7.87
CA THR A 222 7.90 1.53 7.65
C THR A 222 7.15 2.78 8.09
N VAL A 223 7.44 3.27 9.30
CA VAL A 223 6.82 4.48 9.85
C VAL A 223 7.20 5.70 9.00
N LEU A 224 8.46 5.84 8.63
CA LEU A 224 8.93 6.95 7.78
C LEU A 224 8.19 6.99 6.44
N LEU A 225 8.06 5.85 5.76
CA LEU A 225 7.33 5.75 4.49
C LEU A 225 5.85 6.06 4.66
N GLY A 226 5.21 5.56 5.72
CA GLY A 226 3.81 5.88 6.03
C GLY A 226 3.60 7.36 6.35
N CYS A 227 4.49 7.97 7.13
CA CYS A 227 4.45 9.40 7.43
C CYS A 227 4.68 10.26 6.17
N ALA A 228 5.64 9.88 5.32
CA ALA A 228 5.87 10.53 4.04
C ALA A 228 4.65 10.40 3.12
N ALA A 229 4.00 9.23 3.08
CA ALA A 229 2.76 9.03 2.34
C ALA A 229 1.65 9.99 2.81
N MET A 230 1.45 10.09 4.13
CA MET A 230 0.47 11.01 4.72
C MET A 230 0.80 12.49 4.48
N GLY A 231 2.09 12.85 4.51
CA GLY A 231 2.55 14.20 4.18
C GLY A 231 2.28 14.56 2.72
N VAL A 232 2.66 13.68 1.78
CA VAL A 232 2.40 13.87 0.35
C VAL A 232 0.90 13.92 0.07
N GLN A 233 0.11 13.06 0.72
CA GLN A 233 -1.35 13.09 0.61
C GLN A 233 -1.95 14.40 1.11
N GLY A 234 -1.48 14.86 2.27
CA GLY A 234 -1.90 16.13 2.85
C GLY A 234 -1.67 17.27 1.86
N VAL A 235 -0.45 17.38 1.32
CA VAL A 235 -0.10 18.38 0.31
C VAL A 235 -0.96 18.22 -0.94
N ALA A 236 -1.12 17.00 -1.46
CA ALA A 236 -1.91 16.74 -2.65
C ALA A 236 -3.35 17.24 -2.51
N GLN A 237 -3.98 16.99 -1.36
CA GLN A 237 -5.35 17.46 -1.10
C GLN A 237 -5.41 18.98 -0.89
N LEU A 238 -4.41 19.57 -0.23
CA LEU A 238 -4.33 21.02 -0.03
C LEU A 238 -4.11 21.80 -1.33
N LEU A 239 -3.62 21.17 -2.41
CA LEU A 239 -3.56 21.79 -3.74
C LEU A 239 -4.95 22.02 -4.35
N GLY A 240 -5.99 21.35 -3.84
CA GLY A 240 -7.36 21.48 -4.30
C GLY A 240 -7.71 20.53 -5.46
N ALA A 241 -9.02 20.36 -5.67
CA ALA A 241 -9.56 19.50 -6.71
C ALA A 241 -9.24 20.07 -8.08
N GLY A 242 -8.84 19.19 -9.00
CA GLY A 242 -8.52 19.56 -10.39
C GLY A 242 -7.11 20.13 -10.57
N HIS A 243 -6.33 20.31 -9.49
CA HIS A 243 -4.93 20.68 -9.64
C HIS A 243 -4.15 19.56 -10.34
N PRO A 244 -3.34 19.83 -11.39
CA PRO A 244 -2.71 18.80 -12.22
C PRO A 244 -1.77 17.87 -11.46
N LEU A 245 -1.22 18.34 -10.33
CA LEU A 245 -0.34 17.54 -9.46
C LEU A 245 -1.06 16.77 -8.35
N GLN A 246 -2.36 17.03 -8.09
CA GLN A 246 -3.09 16.37 -7.00
C GLN A 246 -3.07 14.85 -7.19
N TRP A 247 -3.47 14.37 -8.37
CA TRP A 247 -3.53 12.94 -8.64
C TRP A 247 -2.15 12.28 -8.57
N ASN A 248 -1.12 12.91 -9.14
CA ASN A 248 0.25 12.42 -9.06
C ASN A 248 0.73 12.31 -7.60
N GLY A 249 0.40 13.30 -6.76
CA GLY A 249 0.67 13.27 -5.33
C GLY A 249 -0.03 12.10 -4.63
N ILE A 250 -1.32 11.88 -4.90
CA ILE A 250 -2.09 10.75 -4.35
C ILE A 250 -1.46 9.41 -4.76
N LEU A 251 -1.00 9.26 -6.01
CA LEU A 251 -0.34 8.05 -6.49
C LEU A 251 1.03 7.80 -5.84
N ILE A 252 1.83 8.86 -5.64
CA ILE A 252 3.10 8.79 -4.90
C ILE A 252 2.82 8.38 -3.46
N ALA A 253 1.84 9.00 -2.79
CA ALA A 253 1.44 8.67 -1.43
C ALA A 253 0.97 7.21 -1.32
N ALA A 254 0.12 6.74 -2.25
CA ALA A 254 -0.34 5.36 -2.31
C ALA A 254 0.83 4.37 -2.47
N THR A 255 1.81 4.71 -3.30
CA THR A 255 3.03 3.91 -3.49
C THR A 255 3.83 3.83 -2.19
N LEU A 256 4.13 4.96 -1.57
CA LEU A 256 4.83 5.03 -0.29
C LEU A 256 4.10 4.24 0.81
N MET A 257 2.78 4.36 0.86
CA MET A 257 1.94 3.60 1.80
C MET A 257 2.04 2.10 1.52
N GLY A 258 1.96 1.67 0.26
CA GLY A 258 2.12 0.27 -0.14
C GLY A 258 3.46 -0.31 0.31
N PHE A 259 4.56 0.41 0.09
CA PHE A 259 5.88 0.01 0.58
C PHE A 259 5.96 0.00 2.10
N SER A 260 5.30 0.94 2.80
CA SER A 260 5.21 0.91 4.26
C SER A 260 4.57 -0.39 4.77
N ILE A 261 3.51 -0.85 4.12
CA ILE A 261 2.81 -2.09 4.47
C ILE A 261 3.67 -3.31 4.14
N ALA A 262 4.35 -3.32 3.00
CA ALA A 262 5.12 -4.47 2.51
C ALA A 262 6.45 -4.69 3.26
N LEU A 263 7.12 -3.62 3.67
CA LEU A 263 8.49 -3.69 4.21
C LEU A 263 8.65 -4.64 5.42
N PRO A 264 7.75 -4.66 6.41
CA PRO A 264 7.84 -5.58 7.55
C PRO A 264 7.80 -7.06 7.14
N TRP A 265 7.10 -7.39 6.07
CA TRP A 265 6.96 -8.76 5.57
C TRP A 265 8.19 -9.26 4.84
N GLY A 266 9.06 -8.34 4.40
CA GLY A 266 10.31 -8.70 3.74
C GLY A 266 11.18 -9.66 4.55
N ARG A 267 11.10 -9.63 5.89
CA ARG A 267 11.84 -10.56 6.76
C ARG A 267 11.41 -12.02 6.65
N LEU A 268 10.19 -12.28 6.18
CA LEU A 268 9.67 -13.64 6.01
C LEU A 268 10.10 -14.28 4.69
N VAL A 269 10.65 -13.50 3.76
CA VAL A 269 11.09 -14.00 2.46
C VAL A 269 12.41 -14.76 2.64
N THR A 270 12.34 -16.07 2.53
CA THR A 270 13.51 -16.96 2.52
C THR A 270 14.20 -16.89 1.16
N GLY A 271 15.45 -16.44 1.11
CA GLY A 271 16.25 -16.38 -0.12
C GLY A 271 17.43 -15.43 -0.01
N GLY A 272 18.20 -15.30 -1.10
CA GLY A 272 19.26 -14.31 -1.21
C GLY A 272 18.74 -12.87 -1.11
N ARG A 273 19.62 -11.91 -0.82
CA ARG A 273 19.27 -10.47 -0.68
C ARG A 273 18.49 -9.95 -1.89
N PHE A 274 18.88 -10.36 -3.09
CA PHE A 274 18.21 -9.96 -4.33
C PHE A 274 16.76 -10.46 -4.42
N THR A 275 16.52 -11.74 -4.12
CA THR A 275 15.17 -12.31 -4.11
C THR A 275 14.30 -11.58 -3.09
N ARG A 276 14.85 -11.27 -1.91
CA ARG A 276 14.15 -10.53 -0.87
C ARG A 276 13.78 -9.12 -1.33
N ILE A 277 14.71 -8.38 -1.94
CA ILE A 277 14.44 -7.03 -2.48
C ILE A 277 13.37 -7.10 -3.57
N ALA A 278 13.51 -8.03 -4.53
CA ALA A 278 12.56 -8.17 -5.62
C ALA A 278 11.15 -8.51 -5.11
N VAL A 279 11.02 -9.45 -4.18
CA VAL A 279 9.73 -9.81 -3.59
C VAL A 279 9.13 -8.64 -2.81
N VAL A 280 9.93 -7.94 -2.00
CA VAL A 280 9.45 -6.75 -1.25
C VAL A 280 9.03 -5.63 -2.20
N ALA A 281 9.75 -5.41 -3.29
CA ALA A 281 9.40 -4.40 -4.29
C ALA A 281 8.08 -4.74 -4.98
N LEU A 282 7.90 -6.00 -5.40
CA LEU A 282 6.65 -6.48 -5.97
C LEU A 282 5.49 -6.40 -4.96
N MET A 283 5.72 -6.80 -3.71
CA MET A 283 4.73 -6.67 -2.64
C MET A 283 4.39 -5.21 -2.36
N GLY A 284 5.36 -4.30 -2.37
CA GLY A 284 5.17 -2.86 -2.14
C GLY A 284 4.34 -2.23 -3.23
N LEU A 285 4.62 -2.57 -4.49
CA LEU A 285 3.80 -2.17 -5.63
C LEU A 285 2.39 -2.77 -5.57
N ALA A 286 2.23 -4.03 -5.14
CA ALA A 286 0.89 -4.60 -4.95
C ALA A 286 0.12 -3.90 -3.85
N ALA A 287 0.79 -3.68 -2.74
CA ALA A 287 0.24 -3.00 -1.61
C ALA A 287 -0.06 -1.52 -1.93
N SER A 288 0.45 -0.93 -3.02
CA SER A 288 0.08 0.44 -3.40
C SER A 288 -1.36 0.53 -3.88
N VAL A 289 -1.93 -0.55 -4.42
CA VAL A 289 -3.34 -0.55 -4.81
C VAL A 289 -4.25 -0.61 -3.58
N VAL A 290 -3.81 -1.27 -2.50
CA VAL A 290 -4.45 -1.16 -1.18
C VAL A 290 -4.10 0.19 -0.53
N GLY A 291 -2.92 0.73 -0.80
CA GLY A 291 -2.44 2.02 -0.35
C GLY A 291 -3.31 3.17 -0.86
N LEU A 292 -3.83 3.08 -2.08
CA LEU A 292 -4.67 4.10 -2.70
C LEU A 292 -5.95 4.39 -1.87
N PRO A 293 -6.84 3.42 -1.58
CA PRO A 293 -7.99 3.67 -0.73
C PRO A 293 -7.58 4.04 0.70
N LEU A 294 -6.49 3.47 1.26
CA LEU A 294 -6.01 3.86 2.59
C LEU A 294 -5.61 5.33 2.67
N VAL A 295 -4.96 5.83 1.63
CA VAL A 295 -4.50 7.21 1.53
C VAL A 295 -5.67 8.16 1.26
N MET A 296 -6.56 7.80 0.35
CA MET A 296 -7.76 8.59 0.05
C MET A 296 -8.72 8.66 1.24
N MET A 297 -8.85 7.58 2.02
CA MET A 297 -9.70 7.52 3.20
C MET A 297 -8.97 7.87 4.50
N SER A 298 -7.73 8.38 4.43
CA SER A 298 -6.86 8.57 5.60
C SER A 298 -7.51 9.39 6.72
N ALA A 299 -8.23 10.48 6.38
CA ALA A 299 -8.95 11.29 7.37
C ALA A 299 -10.03 10.51 8.12
N PHE A 300 -10.72 9.57 7.45
CA PHE A 300 -11.73 8.70 8.07
C PHE A 300 -11.11 7.53 8.85
N LEU A 301 -9.92 7.09 8.44
CA LEU A 301 -9.18 6.02 9.11
C LEU A 301 -8.44 6.51 10.36
N ALA A 302 -8.07 7.79 10.44
CA ALA A 302 -7.33 8.34 11.59
C ALA A 302 -8.11 8.20 12.92
N PRO A 303 -9.43 8.51 12.99
CA PRO A 303 -10.25 8.21 14.16
C PRO A 303 -10.24 6.73 14.53
N LEU A 304 -10.38 5.84 13.56
CA LEU A 304 -10.40 4.39 13.80
C LEU A 304 -9.07 3.88 14.36
N GLY A 305 -7.95 4.30 13.77
CA GLY A 305 -6.61 3.96 14.26
C GLY A 305 -6.33 4.54 15.65
N SER A 306 -6.81 5.75 15.92
CA SER A 306 -6.71 6.40 17.24
C SER A 306 -7.52 5.65 18.29
N ALA A 307 -8.76 5.26 17.96
CA ALA A 307 -9.61 4.45 18.83
C ALA A 307 -8.98 3.07 19.11
N ALA A 308 -8.37 2.44 18.11
CA ALA A 308 -7.67 1.16 18.28
C ALA A 308 -6.45 1.30 19.22
N LEU A 309 -5.64 2.36 19.09
CA LEU A 309 -4.53 2.62 20.01
C LEU A 309 -5.01 2.96 21.43
N LEU A 310 -6.12 3.69 21.55
CA LEU A 310 -6.74 4.01 22.83
C LEU A 310 -7.22 2.73 23.53
N ALA A 311 -7.95 1.87 22.82
CA ALA A 311 -8.37 0.56 23.31
C ALA A 311 -7.17 -0.30 23.72
N TRP A 312 -6.12 -0.35 22.89
CA TRP A 312 -4.87 -1.03 23.23
C TRP A 312 -4.26 -0.50 24.53
N ALA A 313 -4.20 0.83 24.72
CA ALA A 313 -3.63 1.43 25.92
C ALA A 313 -4.43 1.07 27.18
N PHE A 314 -5.77 1.02 27.09
CA PHE A 314 -6.66 0.58 28.16
C PHE A 314 -6.46 -0.91 28.51
N TRP A 315 -6.46 -1.78 27.51
CA TRP A 315 -6.36 -3.24 27.70
C TRP A 315 -4.99 -3.64 28.24
N ALA A 316 -3.94 -3.03 27.71
CA ALA A 316 -2.60 -3.24 28.21
C ALA A 316 -2.52 -2.93 29.71
N GLY A 317 -3.16 -1.84 30.15
CA GLY A 317 -3.24 -1.42 31.56
C GLY A 317 -3.83 -2.48 32.51
N HIS A 318 -4.83 -3.22 32.08
CA HIS A 318 -5.48 -4.27 32.89
C HIS A 318 -4.63 -5.53 33.02
N ALA A 319 -3.91 -5.92 31.96
CA ALA A 319 -3.08 -7.12 31.95
C ALA A 319 -1.82 -7.06 32.85
N GLN A 320 -1.50 -5.88 33.40
CA GLN A 320 -0.32 -5.65 34.25
C GLN A 320 -0.65 -5.43 35.73
N GLN A 321 -1.90 -5.63 36.17
CA GLN A 321 -2.17 -5.73 37.61
C GLN A 321 -1.81 -7.16 38.07
N PRO A 322 -0.65 -7.38 38.72
CA PRO A 322 -0.44 -8.64 39.40
C PRO A 322 -1.54 -8.78 40.45
N ARG A 323 -2.23 -9.92 40.44
CA ARG A 323 -3.06 -10.33 41.58
C ARG A 323 -2.14 -10.28 42.79
N LEU A 324 -2.41 -9.35 43.71
CA LEU A 324 -1.90 -9.41 45.06
C LEU A 324 -2.49 -10.70 45.65
N THR A 325 -1.74 -11.80 45.57
CA THR A 325 -2.01 -12.98 46.38
C THR A 325 -1.68 -12.58 47.81
N SER A 326 -2.72 -12.11 48.51
CA SER A 326 -2.82 -12.14 49.97
C SER A 326 -2.76 -13.58 50.47
#